data_AF-A0A433P673-F1
#
_entry.id   AF-A0A433P673-F1
#
_cell.length_a   1.000
_cell.length_b   1.000
_cell.length_c   1.000
_cell.angle_alpha   90.00
_cell.angle_beta   90.00
_cell.angle_gamma   90.00
#
_symmetry.space_group_name_H-M   'P 1'
#
loop_
_entity.id
_entity.type
_entity.pdbx_description
1 polymer ?
#
loop_
_entity_poly.entity_id
_entity_poly.type
_entity_poly.pdbx_seq_one_letter_code
_entity_poly.pdbx_strand_id
1 'polypeptide(L)'
;MSYNSNYTNTATRPHYPRYAPASQFNSMSSIVTEEEHKTQIYNQSLDQSSMVNLNSSWVNYKGAWVTTVFLIVCLKMFFSIIPGISPEASWTLTNLSFNFVSLRFFSFLSMVIGSFIMFHWVQGIPFENNQGAYDGLTLWEQIDGGIQFTATRKFLTAVPILLFLLSTHYTHYDFFTFGINFTALVVVLVAKLPLMHRVRVFGINKIDTD
;
A
#
# COMPACT_ATOMS: atom_id res chain seq x y z
N MET A 1 -25.67 -74.97 35.24
CA MET A 1 -25.52 -73.71 34.49
C MET A 1 -25.28 -72.58 35.49
N SER A 2 -24.24 -71.76 35.21
CA SER A 2 -23.85 -70.47 35.85
C SER A 2 -23.44 -70.51 37.33
N TYR A 3 -22.16 -70.60 37.70
CA TYR A 3 -21.06 -69.59 37.74
C TYR A 3 -21.26 -68.43 38.73
N ASN A 4 -20.30 -68.37 39.67
CA ASN A 4 -20.13 -67.43 40.77
C ASN A 4 -19.22 -66.26 40.33
N SER A 5 -19.48 -65.03 40.77
CA SER A 5 -18.39 -64.04 40.95
C SER A 5 -18.79 -62.90 41.88
N ASN A 6 -18.05 -62.84 42.99
CA ASN A 6 -17.86 -61.69 43.87
C ASN A 6 -17.32 -60.46 43.10
N TYR A 7 -17.44 -59.27 43.71
CA TYR A 7 -16.41 -58.21 43.85
C TYR A 7 -17.08 -56.83 44.01
N THR A 8 -17.19 -56.35 45.25
CA THR A 8 -17.45 -54.92 45.56
C THR A 8 -16.14 -54.15 45.50
N ASN A 9 -16.03 -53.20 44.57
CA ASN A 9 -14.83 -52.37 44.37
C ASN A 9 -15.07 -50.95 44.90
N THR A 10 -14.27 -50.55 45.90
CA THR A 10 -14.16 -49.21 46.48
C THR A 10 -13.53 -48.23 45.50
N ALA A 11 -14.32 -47.29 44.96
CA ALA A 11 -13.82 -46.24 44.08
C ALA A 11 -13.44 -44.98 44.89
N THR A 12 -12.15 -44.67 44.90
CA THR A 12 -11.57 -43.38 45.33
C THR A 12 -11.94 -42.28 44.32
N ARG A 13 -12.38 -41.12 44.81
CA ARG A 13 -12.72 -39.96 43.95
C ARG A 13 -11.44 -39.34 43.34
N PRO A 14 -11.40 -39.03 42.04
CA PRO A 14 -10.28 -38.31 41.44
C PRO A 14 -10.29 -36.83 41.87
N HIS A 15 -9.12 -36.35 42.27
CA HIS A 15 -8.84 -34.92 42.44
C HIS A 15 -8.74 -34.27 41.05
N TYR A 16 -9.67 -33.39 40.71
CA TYR A 16 -9.53 -32.55 39.52
C TYR A 16 -8.54 -31.41 39.81
N PRO A 17 -7.57 -31.12 38.93
CA PRO A 17 -6.72 -29.95 39.07
C PRO A 17 -7.57 -28.68 38.98
N ARG A 18 -7.31 -27.71 39.87
CA ARG A 18 -7.89 -26.36 39.80
C ARG A 18 -7.59 -25.75 38.43
N TYR A 19 -8.63 -25.29 37.74
CA TYR A 19 -8.50 -24.47 36.54
C TYR A 19 -7.61 -23.25 36.83
N ALA A 20 -6.59 -23.06 35.99
CA ALA A 20 -5.81 -21.83 35.97
C ALA A 20 -6.74 -20.63 35.68
N PRO A 21 -6.50 -19.46 36.28
CA PRO A 21 -7.36 -18.30 36.09
C PRO A 21 -7.36 -17.85 34.62
N ALA A 22 -8.54 -17.52 34.10
CA ALA A 22 -8.77 -17.13 32.70
C ALA A 22 -7.88 -15.96 32.20
N SER A 23 -7.33 -15.16 33.10
CA SER A 23 -6.38 -14.09 32.77
C SER A 23 -5.08 -14.61 32.15
N GLN A 24 -4.60 -15.79 32.57
CA GLN A 24 -3.36 -16.37 32.07
C GLN A 24 -3.57 -17.05 30.71
N PHE A 25 -4.78 -17.58 30.46
CA PHE A 25 -5.16 -18.17 29.18
C PHE A 25 -5.29 -17.12 28.08
N ASN A 26 -5.89 -15.96 28.39
CA ASN A 26 -6.02 -14.85 27.44
C ASN A 26 -4.65 -14.24 27.07
N SER A 27 -3.71 -14.18 28.03
CA SER A 27 -2.36 -13.70 27.77
C SER A 27 -1.55 -14.71 26.95
N MET A 28 -1.72 -16.01 27.22
CA MET A 28 -1.00 -17.05 26.49
C MET A 28 -1.57 -17.24 25.08
N SER A 29 -2.89 -17.14 24.90
CA SER A 29 -3.52 -17.11 23.58
C SER A 29 -3.09 -15.87 22.80
N SER A 30 -3.04 -14.68 23.43
CA SER A 30 -2.58 -13.46 22.73
C SER A 30 -1.11 -13.54 22.32
N ILE A 31 -0.25 -14.12 23.16
CA ILE A 31 1.17 -14.32 22.85
C ILE A 31 1.34 -15.36 21.73
N VAL A 32 0.59 -16.46 21.75
CA VAL A 32 0.61 -17.48 20.69
C VAL A 32 0.13 -16.87 19.37
N THR A 33 -0.97 -16.10 19.37
CA THR A 33 -1.44 -15.41 18.16
C THR A 33 -0.44 -14.36 17.64
N GLU A 34 0.30 -13.69 18.55
CA GLU A 34 1.29 -12.69 18.15
C GLU A 34 2.54 -13.35 17.52
N GLU A 35 3.03 -14.45 18.11
CA GLU A 35 4.16 -15.22 17.58
C GLU A 35 3.82 -15.93 16.25
N GLU A 36 2.60 -16.48 16.13
CA GLU A 36 2.09 -17.04 14.87
C GLU A 36 2.00 -15.96 13.78
N HIS A 37 1.48 -14.78 14.11
CA HIS A 37 1.38 -13.66 13.16
C HIS A 37 2.76 -13.14 12.72
N LYS A 38 3.72 -13.00 13.64
CA LYS A 38 5.11 -12.64 13.30
C LYS A 38 5.75 -13.66 12.37
N THR A 39 5.53 -14.95 12.65
CA THR A 39 6.06 -16.05 11.84
C THR A 39 5.45 -16.06 10.44
N GLN A 40 4.13 -15.80 10.32
CA GLN A 40 3.47 -15.65 9.02
C GLN A 40 4.01 -14.48 8.21
N ILE A 41 4.19 -13.29 8.83
CA ILE A 41 4.80 -12.14 8.16
C ILE A 41 6.22 -12.46 7.69
N TYR A 42 7.00 -13.15 8.53
CA TYR A 42 8.36 -13.54 8.20
C TYR A 42 8.41 -14.48 6.98
N ASN A 43 7.61 -15.54 6.98
CA ASN A 43 7.53 -16.48 5.86
C ASN A 43 7.05 -15.78 4.57
N GLN A 44 6.04 -14.92 4.67
CA GLN A 44 5.58 -14.14 3.52
C GLN A 44 6.68 -13.23 2.96
N SER A 45 7.49 -12.60 3.82
CA SER A 45 8.62 -11.77 3.38
C SER A 45 9.72 -12.58 2.69
N LEU A 46 9.98 -13.80 3.17
CA LEU A 46 10.92 -14.72 2.54
C LEU A 46 10.43 -15.15 1.16
N ASP A 47 9.17 -15.54 1.04
CA ASP A 47 8.54 -15.90 -0.24
C ASP A 47 8.53 -14.72 -1.23
N GLN A 48 8.29 -13.51 -0.73
CA GLN A 48 8.34 -12.30 -1.55
C GLN A 48 9.76 -12.01 -2.06
N SER A 49 10.78 -12.31 -1.25
CA SER A 49 12.19 -12.12 -1.62
C SER A 49 12.75 -13.21 -2.55
N SER A 50 12.14 -14.40 -2.58
CA SER A 50 12.60 -15.52 -3.41
C SER A 50 12.11 -15.43 -4.86
N MET A 51 11.05 -14.65 -5.10
CA MET A 51 10.40 -14.49 -6.42
C MET A 51 10.69 -13.11 -7.03
N VAL A 52 11.13 -13.07 -8.29
CA VAL A 52 11.33 -11.80 -9.01
C VAL A 52 9.97 -11.26 -9.49
N ASN A 53 9.52 -10.16 -8.89
CA ASN A 53 8.28 -9.50 -9.29
C ASN A 53 8.53 -8.52 -10.47
N LEU A 54 8.22 -8.97 -11.70
CA LEU A 54 8.32 -8.14 -12.90
C LEU A 54 7.29 -7.00 -12.95
N ASN A 55 6.13 -7.18 -12.30
CA ASN A 55 5.07 -6.17 -12.25
C ASN A 55 5.56 -4.88 -11.57
N SER A 56 6.43 -4.97 -10.56
CA SER A 56 7.02 -3.82 -9.86
C SER A 56 8.47 -3.52 -10.22
N SER A 57 9.25 -4.47 -10.73
CA SER A 57 10.68 -4.25 -10.99
C SER A 57 10.96 -3.16 -12.03
N TRP A 58 10.03 -2.90 -12.96
CA TRP A 58 10.25 -1.89 -14.01
C TRP A 58 10.41 -0.47 -13.45
N VAL A 59 9.84 -0.19 -12.27
CA VAL A 59 9.95 1.12 -11.62
C VAL A 59 11.35 1.39 -11.07
N ASN A 60 12.18 0.35 -10.93
CA ASN A 60 13.57 0.45 -10.49
C ASN A 60 14.53 0.82 -11.62
N TYR A 61 14.12 0.69 -12.88
CA TYR A 61 14.97 1.11 -14.00
C TYR A 61 15.08 2.62 -14.06
N LYS A 62 16.32 3.12 -14.25
CA LYS A 62 16.58 4.57 -14.42
C LYS A 62 15.77 5.19 -15.57
N GLY A 63 15.48 4.39 -16.60
CA GLY A 63 14.59 4.81 -17.70
C GLY A 63 13.19 5.21 -17.21
N ALA A 64 12.60 4.47 -16.26
CA ALA A 64 11.28 4.80 -15.71
C ALA A 64 11.30 6.15 -14.95
N TRP A 65 12.40 6.45 -14.25
CA TRP A 65 12.56 7.71 -13.53
C TRP A 65 12.69 8.88 -14.48
N VAL A 66 13.50 8.73 -15.53
CA VAL A 66 13.65 9.73 -16.59
C VAL A 66 12.32 9.96 -17.32
N THR A 67 11.60 8.89 -17.67
CA THR A 67 10.27 8.99 -18.28
C THR A 67 9.29 9.74 -17.39
N THR A 68 9.35 9.56 -16.07
CA THR A 68 8.49 10.31 -15.12
C THR A 68 8.74 11.81 -15.23
N VAL A 69 10.01 12.24 -15.21
CA VAL A 69 10.37 13.66 -15.36
C VAL A 69 9.98 14.19 -16.74
N PHE A 70 10.23 13.41 -17.79
CA PHE A 70 9.87 13.76 -19.16
C PHE A 70 8.35 13.98 -19.31
N LEU A 71 7.52 13.10 -18.76
CA LEU A 71 6.07 13.24 -18.80
C LEU A 71 5.59 14.50 -18.06
N ILE A 72 6.21 14.86 -16.94
CA ILE A 72 5.89 16.12 -16.23
C ILE A 72 6.22 17.33 -17.12
N VAL A 73 7.37 17.32 -17.80
CA VAL A 73 7.75 18.40 -18.72
C VAL A 73 6.78 18.49 -19.89
N CYS A 74 6.41 17.36 -20.51
CA CYS A 74 5.42 17.32 -21.57
C CYS A 74 4.05 17.85 -21.11
N LEU A 75 3.60 17.46 -19.91
CA LEU A 75 2.36 17.95 -19.32
C LEU A 75 2.40 19.46 -19.06
N LYS A 76 3.53 19.98 -18.56
CA LYS A 76 3.73 21.42 -18.37
C LYS A 76 3.70 22.16 -19.71
N MET A 77 4.37 21.64 -20.74
CA MET A 77 4.34 22.22 -22.07
C MET A 77 2.93 22.25 -22.64
N PHE A 78 2.19 21.14 -22.51
CA PHE A 78 0.81 21.04 -22.95
C PHE A 78 -0.06 22.16 -22.37
N PHE A 79 -0.05 22.36 -21.04
CA PHE A 79 -0.84 23.44 -20.41
C PHE A 79 -0.34 24.85 -20.76
N SER A 80 0.94 24.99 -21.12
CA SER A 80 1.50 26.30 -21.47
C SER A 80 1.13 26.76 -22.87
N ILE A 81 0.76 25.84 -23.76
CA ILE A 81 0.40 26.14 -25.16
C ILE A 81 -1.08 26.51 -25.28
N ILE A 82 -1.92 26.13 -24.32
CA ILE A 82 -3.36 26.41 -24.35
C ILE A 82 -3.59 27.93 -24.24
N PRO A 83 -4.21 28.57 -25.26
CA PRO A 83 -4.52 29.99 -25.22
C PRO A 83 -5.47 30.32 -24.07
N GLY A 84 -5.19 31.41 -23.36
CA GLY A 84 -6.01 31.88 -22.22
C GLY A 84 -5.63 31.29 -20.86
N ILE A 85 -4.69 30.35 -20.80
CA ILE A 85 -4.12 29.87 -19.53
C ILE A 85 -2.90 30.74 -19.17
N SER A 86 -2.90 31.31 -17.97
CA SER A 86 -1.74 32.06 -17.48
C SER A 86 -0.58 31.12 -17.14
N PRO A 87 0.68 31.61 -17.13
CA PRO A 87 1.83 30.81 -16.72
C PRO A 87 1.66 30.16 -15.33
N GLU A 88 1.10 30.88 -14.36
CA GLU A 88 0.86 30.43 -12.99
C GLU A 88 -0.23 29.34 -12.95
N ALA A 89 -1.32 29.56 -13.68
CA ALA A 89 -2.39 28.58 -13.82
C ALA A 89 -1.87 27.28 -14.44
N SER A 90 -0.98 27.36 -15.44
CA SER A 90 -0.38 26.17 -16.06
C SER A 90 0.45 25.35 -15.07
N TRP A 91 1.15 25.98 -14.13
CA TRP A 91 1.89 25.29 -13.06
C TRP A 91 0.97 24.60 -12.05
N THR A 92 -0.14 25.26 -11.73
CA THR A 92 -1.17 24.71 -10.84
C THR A 92 -1.85 23.51 -11.50
N LEU A 93 -2.28 23.64 -12.76
CA LEU A 93 -2.82 22.56 -13.57
C LEU A 93 -1.85 21.39 -13.71
N THR A 94 -0.55 21.64 -13.94
CA THR A 94 0.45 20.58 -14.00
C THR A 94 0.55 19.82 -12.69
N ASN A 95 0.65 20.53 -11.55
CA ASN A 95 0.74 19.92 -10.23
C ASN A 95 -0.54 19.15 -9.90
N LEU A 96 -1.70 19.74 -10.14
CA LEU A 96 -2.98 19.11 -9.92
C LEU A 96 -3.16 17.88 -10.81
N SER A 97 -2.94 17.97 -12.12
CA SER A 97 -3.06 16.81 -13.01
C SER A 97 -2.12 15.68 -12.62
N PHE A 98 -0.88 15.98 -12.24
CA PHE A 98 0.05 14.95 -11.74
C PHE A 98 -0.47 14.28 -10.45
N ASN A 99 -1.05 15.04 -9.51
CA ASN A 99 -1.58 14.51 -8.25
C ASN A 99 -3.00 13.91 -8.36
N PHE A 100 -3.85 14.38 -9.29
CA PHE A 100 -5.22 13.90 -9.52
C PHE A 100 -5.26 12.67 -10.44
N VAL A 101 -4.34 12.55 -11.40
CA VAL A 101 -3.98 11.25 -12.02
C VAL A 101 -3.66 10.25 -10.92
N SER A 102 -3.14 10.75 -9.78
CA SER A 102 -2.89 9.98 -8.59
C SER A 102 -4.08 9.74 -7.65
N LEU A 103 -5.35 10.03 -7.99
CA LEU A 103 -6.44 9.89 -7.00
C LEU A 103 -7.77 9.24 -7.45
N ARG A 104 -8.30 9.39 -8.69
CA ARG A 104 -9.39 8.51 -9.18
C ARG A 104 -9.81 8.75 -10.65
N PHE A 105 -10.41 7.67 -11.17
CA PHE A 105 -11.03 7.36 -12.46
C PHE A 105 -11.82 8.45 -13.23
N PHE A 106 -11.55 8.44 -14.54
CA PHE A 106 -12.44 8.69 -15.69
C PHE A 106 -13.04 10.09 -15.90
N SER A 107 -12.72 10.69 -17.05
CA SER A 107 -13.20 11.97 -17.57
C SER A 107 -12.53 13.17 -16.87
N PHE A 108 -11.39 13.68 -17.33
CA PHE A 108 -11.16 14.28 -18.64
C PHE A 108 -9.66 14.13 -19.00
N LEU A 109 -9.36 13.78 -20.26
CA LEU A 109 -8.02 13.70 -20.86
C LEU A 109 -7.29 12.33 -20.71
N SER A 110 -7.67 11.43 -21.61
CA SER A 110 -7.19 10.05 -21.78
C SER A 110 -5.72 9.89 -22.20
N MET A 111 -4.78 10.72 -21.71
CA MET A 111 -3.39 10.70 -22.17
C MET A 111 -2.33 10.54 -21.05
N VAL A 112 -2.75 10.50 -19.78
CA VAL A 112 -1.85 10.32 -18.62
C VAL A 112 -2.39 9.24 -17.68
N ILE A 113 -2.82 8.11 -18.25
CA ILE A 113 -3.52 7.03 -17.54
C ILE A 113 -2.49 5.98 -17.12
N GLY A 114 -2.18 5.84 -15.82
CA GLY A 114 -1.55 4.60 -15.35
C GLY A 114 -0.88 4.66 -13.99
N SER A 115 -0.28 5.78 -13.62
CA SER A 115 0.70 5.82 -12.51
C SER A 115 0.12 5.74 -11.09
N PHE A 116 -1.20 5.68 -10.90
CA PHE A 116 -1.79 5.46 -9.57
C PHE A 116 -2.80 4.35 -9.47
N ILE A 117 -3.64 4.15 -10.49
CA ILE A 117 -4.49 2.96 -10.55
C ILE A 117 -3.58 1.73 -10.44
N MET A 118 -2.47 1.70 -11.16
CA MET A 118 -1.51 0.60 -11.06
C MET A 118 -0.88 0.51 -9.66
N PHE A 119 -0.43 1.64 -9.08
CA PHE A 119 0.31 1.66 -7.81
C PHE A 119 -0.53 1.39 -6.55
N HIS A 120 -1.75 1.92 -6.46
CA HIS A 120 -2.52 1.90 -5.21
C HIS A 120 -3.89 1.22 -5.34
N TRP A 121 -4.27 0.73 -6.53
CA TRP A 121 -5.58 0.13 -6.76
C TRP A 121 -5.54 -1.26 -7.39
N VAL A 122 -4.62 -1.50 -8.33
CA VAL A 122 -4.40 -2.81 -8.93
C VAL A 122 -3.64 -3.66 -7.91
N GLN A 123 -4.30 -4.74 -7.47
CA GLN A 123 -3.71 -5.75 -6.60
C GLN A 123 -3.21 -6.93 -7.43
N GLY A 124 -2.22 -7.64 -6.86
CA GLY A 124 -1.70 -8.85 -7.47
C GLY A 124 -0.77 -8.58 -8.66
N ILE A 125 -0.50 -9.66 -9.40
CA ILE A 125 0.36 -9.66 -10.59
C ILE A 125 -0.57 -9.92 -11.77
N PRO A 126 -0.75 -8.97 -12.71
CA PRO A 126 -1.58 -9.25 -13.87
C PRO A 126 -0.95 -10.41 -14.64
N PHE A 127 -1.75 -11.42 -14.97
CA PHE A 127 -1.40 -12.62 -15.75
C PHE A 127 -0.79 -13.83 -15.02
N GLU A 128 -0.67 -13.83 -13.68
CA GLU A 128 -0.30 -15.04 -12.93
C GLU A 128 -1.48 -15.67 -12.19
N ASN A 129 -1.70 -16.98 -12.38
CA ASN A 129 -2.77 -17.75 -11.75
C ASN A 129 -2.47 -18.10 -10.27
N ASN A 130 -1.23 -17.93 -9.81
CA ASN A 130 -0.85 -18.15 -8.41
C ASN A 130 -0.19 -16.87 -7.87
N GLN A 131 -0.99 -15.94 -7.37
CA GLN A 131 -0.51 -14.66 -6.87
C GLN A 131 0.31 -14.79 -5.57
N GLY A 132 0.25 -15.95 -4.91
CA GLY A 132 1.12 -16.33 -3.79
C GLY A 132 1.31 -15.23 -2.74
N ALA A 133 2.56 -14.90 -2.45
CA ALA A 133 2.93 -13.88 -1.46
C ALA A 133 2.48 -12.44 -1.80
N TYR A 134 2.05 -12.18 -3.05
CA TYR A 134 1.64 -10.88 -3.57
C TYR A 134 0.12 -10.68 -3.62
N ASP A 135 -0.65 -11.69 -3.20
CA ASP A 135 -2.11 -11.59 -3.15
C ASP A 135 -2.56 -10.43 -2.26
N GLY A 136 -3.57 -9.69 -2.73
CA GLY A 136 -4.10 -8.52 -2.04
C GLY A 136 -3.14 -7.33 -1.90
N LEU A 137 -1.88 -7.40 -2.37
CA LEU A 137 -0.93 -6.28 -2.33
C LEU A 137 -1.07 -5.38 -3.56
N THR A 138 -1.13 -4.07 -3.36
CA THR A 138 -1.06 -3.11 -4.48
C THR A 138 0.36 -3.05 -5.04
N LEU A 139 0.54 -2.67 -6.30
CA LEU A 139 1.87 -2.55 -6.87
C LEU A 139 2.83 -1.69 -6.01
N TRP A 140 2.35 -0.59 -5.41
CA TRP A 140 3.12 0.22 -4.46
C TRP A 140 3.64 -0.60 -3.29
N GLU A 141 2.83 -1.50 -2.74
CA GLU A 141 3.23 -2.41 -1.67
C GLU A 141 4.20 -3.48 -2.18
N GLN A 142 4.12 -3.84 -3.47
CA GLN A 142 5.02 -4.82 -4.11
C GLN A 142 6.43 -4.28 -4.41
N ILE A 143 6.61 -2.96 -4.63
CA ILE A 143 7.91 -2.37 -4.96
C ILE A 143 8.97 -2.80 -3.95
N ASP A 144 10.11 -3.27 -4.45
CA ASP A 144 11.26 -3.69 -3.64
C ASP A 144 10.89 -4.69 -2.53
N GLY A 145 9.93 -5.58 -2.78
CA GLY A 145 9.50 -6.59 -1.82
C GLY A 145 8.83 -6.01 -0.57
N GLY A 146 8.27 -4.80 -0.66
CA GLY A 146 7.65 -4.11 0.48
C GLY A 146 8.64 -3.38 1.40
N ILE A 147 9.94 -3.42 1.10
CA ILE A 147 10.95 -2.67 1.84
C ILE A 147 10.64 -1.17 1.73
N GLN A 148 10.56 -0.50 2.88
CA GLN A 148 10.29 0.92 2.96
C GLN A 148 11.55 1.74 2.70
N PHE A 149 11.39 3.00 2.26
CA PHE A 149 12.49 3.96 2.09
C PHE A 149 13.63 3.55 1.13
N THR A 150 13.34 2.69 0.17
CA THR A 150 14.27 2.37 -0.93
C THR A 150 14.47 3.57 -1.86
N ALA A 151 15.50 3.51 -2.71
CA ALA A 151 15.81 4.61 -3.64
C ALA A 151 14.61 4.96 -4.53
N THR A 152 13.93 3.94 -5.06
CA THR A 152 12.75 4.10 -5.91
C THR A 152 11.57 4.69 -5.17
N ARG A 153 11.25 4.20 -3.96
CA ARG A 153 10.18 4.78 -3.14
C ARG A 153 10.47 6.22 -2.75
N LYS A 154 11.72 6.54 -2.42
CA LYS A 154 12.18 7.91 -2.14
C LYS A 154 12.00 8.79 -3.37
N PHE A 155 12.43 8.33 -4.55
CA PHE A 155 12.24 9.04 -5.81
C PHE A 155 10.75 9.30 -6.09
N LEU A 156 9.90 8.26 -6.08
CA LEU A 156 8.47 8.37 -6.34
C LEU A 156 7.72 9.23 -5.31
N THR A 157 8.26 9.37 -4.10
CA THR A 157 7.72 10.27 -3.06
C THR A 157 8.25 11.69 -3.21
N ALA A 158 9.51 11.86 -3.63
CA ALA A 158 10.14 13.17 -3.81
C ALA A 158 9.59 13.94 -5.02
N VAL A 159 9.28 13.25 -6.12
CA VAL A 159 8.76 13.89 -7.35
C VAL A 159 7.55 14.79 -7.10
N PRO A 160 6.44 14.35 -6.46
CA PRO A 160 5.30 15.23 -6.20
C PRO A 160 5.64 16.38 -5.25
N ILE A 161 6.56 16.18 -4.30
CA ILE A 161 7.04 17.25 -3.39
C ILE A 161 7.79 18.31 -4.18
N LEU A 162 8.72 17.92 -5.04
CA LEU A 162 9.49 18.85 -5.87
C LEU A 162 8.58 19.59 -6.86
N LEU A 163 7.61 18.91 -7.47
CA LEU A 163 6.64 19.54 -8.36
C LEU A 163 5.77 20.56 -7.63
N PHE A 164 5.33 20.25 -6.40
CA PHE A 164 4.62 21.17 -5.53
C PHE A 164 5.45 22.43 -5.20
N LEU A 165 6.72 22.25 -4.85
CA LEU A 165 7.63 23.37 -4.54
C LEU A 165 7.87 24.25 -5.77
N LEU A 166 8.09 23.65 -6.94
CA LEU A 166 8.20 24.37 -8.20
C LEU A 166 6.91 25.14 -8.51
N SER A 167 5.76 24.48 -8.39
CA SER A 167 4.45 25.10 -8.64
C SER A 167 4.21 26.29 -7.70
N THR A 168 4.52 26.14 -6.42
CA THR A 168 4.41 27.21 -5.41
C THR A 168 5.35 28.38 -5.73
N HIS A 169 6.59 28.09 -6.13
CA HIS A 169 7.57 29.12 -6.49
C HIS A 169 7.10 29.95 -7.70
N TYR A 170 6.63 29.28 -8.75
CA TYR A 170 6.18 29.96 -9.98
C TYR A 170 4.77 30.54 -9.91
N THR A 171 4.01 30.24 -8.85
CA THR A 171 2.73 30.89 -8.55
C THR A 171 2.91 32.02 -7.53
N HIS A 172 4.16 32.46 -7.31
CA HIS A 172 4.52 33.57 -6.43
C HIS A 172 3.99 33.42 -5.00
N TYR A 173 3.87 32.20 -4.50
CA TYR A 173 3.35 31.90 -3.17
C TYR A 173 1.94 32.46 -2.92
N ASP A 174 1.11 32.57 -3.97
CA ASP A 174 -0.31 32.91 -3.82
C ASP A 174 -1.00 31.92 -2.88
N PHE A 175 -1.71 32.45 -1.88
CA PHE A 175 -2.26 31.66 -0.79
C PHE A 175 -3.32 30.65 -1.26
N PHE A 176 -4.19 31.04 -2.20
CA PHE A 176 -5.25 30.16 -2.70
C PHE A 176 -4.66 29.00 -3.51
N THR A 177 -3.74 29.34 -4.41
CA THR A 177 -3.05 28.37 -5.26
C THR A 177 -2.19 27.42 -4.44
N PHE A 178 -1.49 27.95 -3.43
CA PHE A 178 -0.74 27.16 -2.46
C PHE A 178 -1.65 26.16 -1.73
N GLY A 179 -2.78 26.61 -1.18
CA GLY A 179 -3.69 25.73 -0.43
C GLY A 179 -4.23 24.57 -1.27
N ILE A 180 -4.59 24.84 -2.52
CA ILE A 180 -5.04 23.83 -3.49
C ILE A 180 -3.93 22.81 -3.78
N ASN A 181 -2.74 23.30 -4.13
CA ASN A 181 -1.57 22.47 -4.45
C ASN A 181 -1.10 21.65 -3.24
N PHE A 182 -1.15 22.23 -2.04
CA PHE A 182 -0.75 21.59 -0.79
C PHE A 182 -1.71 20.49 -0.41
N THR A 183 -3.02 20.73 -0.52
CA THR A 183 -4.05 19.71 -0.25
C THR A 183 -3.85 18.51 -1.18
N ALA A 184 -3.64 18.75 -2.48
CA ALA A 184 -3.36 17.68 -3.43
C ALA A 184 -2.10 16.87 -3.06
N LEU A 185 -1.02 17.55 -2.65
CA LEU A 185 0.20 16.89 -2.19
C LEU A 185 -0.04 16.03 -0.95
N VAL A 186 -0.73 16.55 0.07
CA VAL A 186 -1.00 15.84 1.32
C VAL A 186 -1.72 14.51 1.05
N VAL A 187 -2.77 14.53 0.22
CA VAL A 187 -3.53 13.32 -0.08
C VAL A 187 -2.65 12.25 -0.74
N VAL A 188 -1.80 12.64 -1.71
CA VAL A 188 -0.89 11.71 -2.39
C VAL A 188 0.21 11.20 -1.46
N LEU A 189 0.74 12.03 -0.57
CA LEU A 189 1.75 11.62 0.39
C LEU A 189 1.20 10.66 1.44
N VAL A 190 -0.03 10.88 1.93
CA VAL A 190 -0.69 9.98 2.88
C VAL A 190 -0.74 8.56 2.31
N ALA A 191 -1.15 8.39 1.05
CA ALA A 191 -1.20 7.07 0.40
C ALA A 191 0.16 6.36 0.31
N LYS A 192 1.27 7.10 0.38
CA LYS A 192 2.65 6.58 0.29
C LYS A 192 3.28 6.31 1.65
N LEU A 193 2.64 6.72 2.76
CA LEU A 193 3.17 6.53 4.10
C LEU A 193 3.27 5.03 4.46
N PRO A 194 4.29 4.60 5.21
CA PRO A 194 4.38 3.23 5.71
C PRO A 194 3.17 2.82 6.57
N LEU A 195 2.56 3.78 7.27
CA LEU A 195 1.34 3.56 8.07
C LEU A 195 0.14 3.12 7.23
N MET A 196 0.15 3.41 5.92
CA MET A 196 -0.90 3.02 4.99
C MET A 196 -0.64 1.66 4.33
N HIS A 197 0.44 0.96 4.72
CA HIS A 197 0.75 -0.36 4.19
C HIS A 197 -0.38 -1.35 4.54
N ARG A 198 -0.97 -1.98 3.52
CA ARG A 198 -2.14 -2.88 3.61
C ARG A 198 -3.41 -2.22 4.16
N VAL A 199 -3.43 -0.90 4.34
CA VAL A 199 -4.61 -0.17 4.80
C VAL A 199 -5.45 0.25 3.60
N ARG A 200 -6.71 -0.16 3.59
CA ARG A 200 -7.68 0.17 2.53
C ARG A 200 -8.66 1.21 3.04
N VAL A 201 -8.44 2.48 2.69
CA VAL A 201 -9.38 3.57 3.04
C VAL A 201 -10.69 3.35 2.28
N PHE A 202 -11.83 3.50 2.95
CA PHE A 202 -13.18 3.26 2.42
C PHE A 202 -13.56 1.79 2.13
N GLY A 203 -12.78 0.82 2.59
CA GLY A 203 -13.16 -0.60 2.52
C GLY A 203 -13.18 -1.20 1.11
N ILE A 204 -12.57 -0.52 0.14
CA ILE A 204 -12.39 -1.04 -1.22
C ILE A 204 -11.19 -1.98 -1.20
N ASN A 205 -11.36 -3.21 -1.69
CA ASN A 205 -10.36 -4.29 -1.68
C ASN A 205 -9.93 -4.80 -0.29
N LYS A 206 -10.89 -4.99 0.63
CA LYS A 206 -10.61 -5.75 1.86
C LYS A 206 -10.18 -7.17 1.47
N ILE A 207 -9.12 -7.65 2.12
CA ILE A 207 -8.73 -9.05 2.04
C ILE A 207 -9.66 -9.76 3.02
N ASP A 208 -10.63 -10.51 2.49
CA ASP A 208 -11.44 -11.41 3.30
C ASP A 208 -10.47 -12.49 3.81
N THR A 209 -10.18 -12.43 5.10
CA THR A 209 -9.45 -13.48 5.79
C THR A 209 -10.51 -14.44 6.30
N ASP A 210 -10.62 -15.59 5.64
CA ASP A 210 -11.43 -16.73 6.09
C ASP A 210 -10.92 -17.29 7.43
#